data_AF-A0AB34KIH7-F1
#
_entry.id   AF-A0AB34KIH7-F1
#
_cell.length_a   1.000
_cell.length_b   1.000
_cell.length_c   1.000
_cell.angle_alpha   90.00
_cell.angle_beta   90.00
_cell.angle_gamma   90.00
#
_symmetry.space_group_name_H-M   'P 1'
#
loop_
_entity.id
_entity.type
_entity.pdbx_description
1 polymer ?
#
loop_
_entity_poly.entity_id
_entity_poly.type
_entity_poly.pdbx_seq_one_letter_code
_entity_poly.pdbx_strand_id
1 'polypeptide(L)'
;MAAAALPTSRPNYILTGIDNWNGWYPDFKPDARADDTWSLFDGTERTRPKPDEDHVRERLRAKLADYDAKYLSSVSMPDPSGPAVLHQFFVTLYVFANYYARCEHEYGYRRAFWEKQRDWRAQNARVRRANKMLYDRIHPSMRGAIEDVLDPAEAFRELELKFKTPDNLIVQLARGKINSLTLSKCSNMAAYLNEMRQNAADLSRLGHGMTSEEYVTEIINGLSPAYDDWVEHYNEIASDARIPTLSVQAVEAQLIAREHILAQTLGTTTKGKGKGSFIE
;
A
#
# COMPACT_ATOMS: atom_id res chain seq x y z
N MET A 1 -16.06 17.52 -6.84
CA MET A 1 -14.84 16.77 -6.45
C MET A 1 -14.90 15.43 -7.14
N ALA A 2 -14.13 15.25 -8.21
CA ALA A 2 -14.13 14.03 -9.01
C ALA A 2 -13.46 12.91 -8.20
N ALA A 3 -14.18 11.83 -7.95
CA ALA A 3 -13.60 10.60 -7.43
C ALA A 3 -12.66 10.04 -8.50
N ALA A 4 -11.36 10.10 -8.25
CA ALA A 4 -10.38 9.44 -9.10
C ALA A 4 -10.68 7.94 -9.11
N ALA A 5 -11.05 7.42 -10.28
CA ALA A 5 -11.22 5.99 -10.48
C ALA A 5 -9.86 5.31 -10.19
N LEU A 6 -9.85 4.41 -9.20
CA LEU A 6 -8.68 3.59 -8.90
C LEU A 6 -8.33 2.77 -10.15
N PRO A 7 -7.05 2.73 -10.57
CA PRO A 7 -6.65 1.99 -11.76
C PRO A 7 -6.88 0.49 -11.56
N THR A 8 -7.76 -0.09 -12.38
CA THR A 8 -8.12 -1.52 -12.38
C THR A 8 -7.10 -2.41 -13.08
N SER A 9 -5.83 -2.01 -13.15
CA SER A 9 -4.77 -2.77 -13.80
C SER A 9 -3.94 -3.49 -12.75
N ARG A 10 -4.32 -4.74 -12.43
CA ARG A 10 -3.56 -5.61 -11.54
C ARG A 10 -2.15 -5.86 -12.11
N PRO A 11 -1.07 -5.64 -11.34
CA PRO A 11 0.24 -6.13 -11.75
C PRO A 11 0.27 -7.66 -11.60
N ASN A 12 0.71 -8.35 -12.65
CA ASN A 12 1.09 -9.77 -12.58
C ASN A 12 2.37 -9.87 -11.75
N TYR A 13 2.25 -9.87 -10.43
CA TYR A 13 3.36 -10.17 -9.55
C TYR A 13 3.75 -11.64 -9.69
N ILE A 14 5.05 -11.94 -9.59
CA ILE A 14 5.61 -13.31 -9.57
C ILE A 14 4.80 -14.27 -8.67
N LEU A 15 4.32 -13.78 -7.53
CA LEU A 15 3.51 -14.54 -6.57
C LEU A 15 2.01 -14.32 -6.82
N THR A 16 1.36 -15.17 -7.61
CA THR A 16 -0.11 -15.20 -7.71
C THR A 16 -0.65 -16.35 -6.85
N GLY A 17 -1.33 -16.03 -5.74
CA GLY A 17 -1.83 -17.05 -4.80
C GLY A 17 -2.05 -16.56 -3.37
N ILE A 18 -2.71 -17.39 -2.56
CA ILE A 18 -3.74 -17.09 -1.54
C ILE A 18 -3.41 -16.11 -0.38
N ASP A 19 -2.18 -15.67 -0.15
CA ASP A 19 -1.82 -14.85 1.03
C ASP A 19 -0.79 -13.76 0.72
N ASN A 20 -0.89 -13.13 -0.45
CA ASN A 20 0.25 -12.39 -0.99
C ASN A 20 0.34 -10.93 -0.48
N TRP A 21 0.84 -10.77 0.75
CA TRP A 21 1.37 -9.50 1.28
C TRP A 21 2.20 -8.73 0.23
N ASN A 22 3.12 -9.43 -0.44
CA ASN A 22 4.06 -8.85 -1.40
C ASN A 22 3.44 -8.44 -2.73
N GLY A 23 2.21 -8.87 -3.02
CA GLY A 23 1.48 -8.48 -4.20
C GLY A 23 0.80 -7.13 -4.03
N TRP A 24 0.11 -6.89 -2.92
CA TRP A 24 -0.61 -5.62 -2.75
C TRP A 24 0.21 -4.55 -2.04
N TYR A 25 1.19 -4.91 -1.20
CA TYR A 25 1.96 -3.96 -0.39
C TYR A 25 2.75 -2.91 -1.20
N PRO A 26 3.46 -3.26 -2.31
CA PRO A 26 4.26 -2.29 -3.06
C PRO A 26 3.45 -1.10 -3.57
N ASP A 27 2.22 -1.34 -4.02
CA ASP A 27 1.31 -0.31 -4.53
C ASP A 27 0.51 0.36 -3.40
N PHE A 28 0.23 -0.39 -2.32
CA PHE A 28 -0.54 0.12 -1.20
C PHE A 28 0.15 1.27 -0.47
N LYS A 29 1.45 1.17 -0.20
CA LYS A 29 2.17 2.20 0.56
C LYS A 29 2.16 3.58 -0.14
N PRO A 30 2.46 3.68 -1.44
CA PRO A 30 2.28 4.92 -2.21
C PRO A 30 0.84 5.45 -2.15
N ASP A 31 -0.16 4.59 -2.33
CA ASP A 31 -1.56 5.00 -2.34
C ASP A 31 -2.01 5.50 -0.96
N ALA A 32 -1.58 4.84 0.12
CA ALA A 32 -1.91 5.22 1.49
C ALA A 32 -1.26 6.57 1.88
N ARG A 33 -0.10 6.90 1.27
CA ARG A 33 0.52 8.22 1.39
C ARG A 33 -0.27 9.28 0.63
N ALA A 34 -0.74 8.96 -0.57
CA ALA A 34 -1.57 9.87 -1.36
C ALA A 34 -2.91 10.18 -0.66
N ASP A 35 -3.47 9.22 0.07
CA ASP A 35 -4.75 9.37 0.78
C ASP A 35 -4.62 9.89 2.22
N ASP A 36 -3.40 10.30 2.64
CA ASP A 36 -3.08 10.78 3.99
C ASP A 36 -3.52 9.80 5.11
N THR A 37 -3.29 8.50 4.89
CA THR A 37 -3.61 7.43 5.86
C THR A 37 -2.38 6.64 6.32
N TRP A 38 -1.24 6.79 5.64
CA TRP A 38 -0.02 6.04 5.96
C TRP A 38 0.44 6.18 7.42
N SER A 39 0.30 7.37 8.02
CA SER A 39 0.66 7.62 9.42
C SER A 39 -0.13 6.77 10.42
N LEU A 40 -1.34 6.33 10.04
CA LEU A 40 -2.17 5.45 10.85
C LEU A 40 -1.74 3.98 10.72
N PHE A 41 -1.11 3.58 9.61
CA PHE A 41 -0.64 2.20 9.41
C PHE A 41 0.75 1.97 10.00
N ASP A 42 1.67 2.94 9.86
CA ASP A 42 3.02 2.83 10.44
C ASP A 42 3.06 3.12 11.95
N GLY A 43 1.94 3.55 12.52
CA GLY A 43 1.79 3.84 13.95
C GLY A 43 2.43 5.16 14.40
N THR A 44 2.90 5.99 13.47
CA THR A 44 3.39 7.35 13.80
C THR A 44 2.26 8.23 14.35
N GLU A 45 1.04 8.04 13.86
CA GLU A 45 -0.17 8.65 14.38
C GLU A 45 -1.00 7.63 15.17
N ARG A 46 -1.19 7.89 16.47
CA ARG A 46 -2.05 7.07 17.32
C ARG A 46 -3.53 7.43 17.16
N THR A 47 -4.38 6.43 17.13
CA THR A 47 -5.84 6.60 17.18
C THR A 47 -6.24 7.27 18.50
N ARG A 48 -6.93 8.42 18.42
CA ARG A 48 -7.38 9.17 19.59
C ARG A 48 -8.61 8.48 20.19
N PRO A 49 -8.70 8.39 21.53
CA PRO A 49 -9.92 7.92 22.18
C PRO A 49 -11.06 8.91 21.93
N LYS A 50 -12.28 8.38 21.90
CA LYS A 50 -13.49 9.21 21.84
C LYS A 50 -13.52 10.14 23.07
N PRO A 51 -13.67 11.46 22.90
CA PRO A 51 -13.85 12.36 24.03
C PRO A 51 -15.09 11.97 24.82
N ASP A 52 -14.90 11.78 26.12
CA ASP A 52 -15.98 11.47 27.06
C ASP A 52 -16.63 12.78 27.53
N GLU A 53 -17.90 12.96 27.18
CA GLU A 53 -18.67 14.14 27.55
C GLU A 53 -18.98 14.16 29.05
N ASP A 54 -19.23 12.99 29.65
CA ASP A 54 -19.60 12.90 31.06
C ASP A 54 -18.41 13.22 31.96
N HIS A 55 -17.23 12.69 31.63
CA HIS A 55 -15.99 13.06 32.31
C HIS A 55 -15.71 14.58 32.23
N VAL A 56 -16.00 15.21 31.09
CA VAL A 56 -15.82 16.66 30.92
C VAL A 56 -16.85 17.45 31.71
N ARG A 57 -18.12 17.03 31.73
CA ARG A 57 -19.17 17.65 32.54
C ARG A 57 -18.86 17.53 34.03
N GLU A 58 -18.36 16.39 34.49
CA GLU A 58 -17.96 16.19 35.88
C GLU A 58 -16.80 17.10 36.28
N ARG A 59 -15.75 17.19 35.44
CA ARG A 59 -14.64 18.13 35.64
C ARG A 59 -15.11 19.59 35.66
N LEU A 60 -16.04 19.95 34.79
CA LEU A 60 -16.61 21.30 34.76
C LEU A 60 -17.38 21.59 36.06
N ARG A 61 -18.22 20.66 36.51
CA ARG A 61 -18.95 20.80 37.80
C ARG A 61 -18.00 20.98 38.97
N ALA A 62 -16.93 20.17 39.05
CA ALA A 62 -15.94 20.28 40.11
C ALA A 62 -15.24 21.65 40.11
N LYS A 63 -14.87 22.16 38.93
CA LYS A 63 -14.24 23.48 38.82
C LYS A 63 -15.19 24.64 39.10
N LEU A 64 -16.45 24.52 38.71
CA LEU A 64 -17.49 25.48 39.05
C LEU A 64 -17.75 25.49 40.56
N ALA A 65 -17.78 24.32 41.20
CA ALA A 65 -17.93 24.22 42.65
C ALA A 65 -16.74 24.83 43.40
N ASP A 66 -15.50 24.61 42.94
CA ASP A 66 -14.29 25.24 43.49
C ASP A 66 -14.31 26.77 43.29
N TYR A 67 -14.72 27.24 42.12
CA TYR A 67 -14.90 28.67 41.85
C TYR A 67 -15.95 29.29 42.78
N ASP A 68 -17.13 28.67 42.88
CA ASP A 68 -18.21 29.10 43.76
C ASP A 68 -17.71 29.13 45.22
N ALA A 69 -17.00 28.08 45.67
CA ALA A 69 -16.43 28.02 47.02
C ALA A 69 -15.37 29.09 47.27
N LYS A 70 -14.54 29.45 46.29
CA LYS A 70 -13.43 30.41 46.46
C LYS A 70 -13.85 31.87 46.32
N TYR A 71 -14.77 32.16 45.41
CA TYR A 71 -15.14 33.54 45.05
C TYR A 71 -16.45 34.00 45.67
N LEU A 72 -17.39 33.10 45.99
CA LEU A 72 -18.62 33.50 46.71
C LEU A 72 -18.39 33.57 48.23
N SER A 73 -17.46 32.78 48.78
CA SER A 73 -17.19 32.78 50.24
C SER A 73 -16.29 33.93 50.71
N SER A 74 -15.47 34.49 49.81
CA SER A 74 -14.50 35.55 50.13
C SER A 74 -15.05 36.97 49.96
N VAL A 75 -16.30 37.11 49.53
CA VAL A 75 -16.89 38.41 49.24
C VAL A 75 -17.85 38.85 50.34
N SER A 76 -17.40 39.84 51.11
CA SER A 76 -18.26 40.62 51.97
C SER A 76 -19.16 41.51 51.11
N MET A 77 -20.48 41.40 51.32
CA MET A 77 -21.41 42.37 50.76
C MET A 77 -20.99 43.79 51.17
N PRO A 78 -21.14 44.79 50.29
CA PRO A 78 -20.90 46.18 50.67
C PRO A 78 -21.84 46.55 51.83
N ASP A 79 -21.35 47.37 52.77
CA ASP A 79 -22.12 47.77 53.95
C ASP A 79 -23.48 48.38 53.51
N PRO A 80 -24.62 47.88 54.03
CA PRO A 80 -25.94 48.42 53.71
C PRO A 80 -26.16 49.86 54.22
N SER A 81 -25.22 50.44 54.98
CA SER A 81 -25.29 51.80 55.51
C SER A 81 -25.13 52.92 54.46
N GLY A 82 -24.74 52.61 53.23
CA GLY A 82 -24.61 53.57 52.12
C GLY A 82 -25.95 53.96 51.46
N PRO A 83 -25.97 54.96 50.55
CA PRO A 83 -27.17 55.32 49.80
C PRO A 83 -27.73 54.09 49.06
N ALA A 84 -28.99 53.72 49.31
CA ALA A 84 -29.60 52.48 48.83
C ALA A 84 -29.45 52.25 47.31
N VAL A 85 -29.47 53.32 46.52
CA VAL A 85 -29.28 53.29 45.06
C VAL A 85 -27.88 52.82 44.67
N LEU A 86 -26.84 53.29 45.37
CA LEU A 86 -25.46 52.88 45.10
C LEU A 86 -25.23 51.43 45.54
N HIS A 87 -25.74 51.05 46.72
CA HIS A 87 -25.67 49.67 47.20
C HIS A 87 -26.30 48.69 46.21
N GLN A 88 -27.51 48.99 45.72
CA GLN A 88 -28.20 48.14 44.76
C GLN A 88 -27.50 48.08 43.39
N PHE A 89 -26.90 49.19 42.95
CA PHE A 89 -26.11 49.23 41.71
C PHE A 89 -24.84 48.36 41.82
N PHE A 90 -24.10 48.45 42.93
CA PHE A 90 -22.90 47.64 43.16
C PHE A 90 -23.21 46.13 43.26
N VAL A 91 -24.26 45.76 43.99
CA VAL A 91 -24.71 44.35 44.09
C VAL A 91 -25.09 43.81 42.71
N THR A 92 -25.81 44.60 41.91
CA THR A 92 -26.22 44.20 40.56
C THR A 92 -25.02 43.99 39.64
N LEU A 93 -24.11 44.97 39.56
CA LEU A 93 -22.87 44.86 38.77
C LEU A 93 -22.01 43.67 39.19
N TYR A 94 -21.91 43.42 40.49
CA TYR A 94 -21.16 42.29 41.03
C TYR A 94 -21.77 40.94 40.64
N VAL A 95 -23.09 40.77 40.77
CA VAL A 95 -23.79 39.55 40.34
C VAL A 95 -23.60 39.33 38.84
N PHE A 96 -23.72 40.39 38.03
CA PHE A 96 -23.47 40.30 36.59
C PHE A 96 -22.02 39.91 36.28
N ALA A 97 -21.03 40.53 36.91
CA ALA A 97 -19.61 40.21 36.67
C ALA A 97 -19.28 38.75 36.98
N ASN A 98 -19.77 38.21 38.10
CA ASN A 98 -19.58 36.80 38.46
C ASN A 98 -20.34 35.86 37.53
N TYR A 99 -21.56 36.22 37.14
CA TYR A 99 -22.33 35.46 36.14
C TYR A 99 -21.59 35.39 34.80
N TYR A 100 -21.05 36.51 34.31
CA TYR A 100 -20.28 36.56 33.08
C TYR A 100 -18.99 35.74 33.17
N ALA A 101 -18.22 35.87 34.26
CA ALA A 101 -17.00 35.08 34.46
C ALA A 101 -17.30 33.56 34.52
N ARG A 102 -18.39 33.17 35.16
CA ARG A 102 -18.87 31.78 35.19
C ARG A 102 -19.25 31.29 33.79
N CYS A 103 -19.99 32.10 33.03
CA CYS A 103 -20.37 31.80 31.64
C CYS A 103 -19.14 31.65 30.74
N GLU A 104 -18.14 32.53 30.88
CA GLU A 104 -16.91 32.49 30.09
C GLU A 104 -16.12 31.21 30.36
N HIS A 105 -15.98 30.81 31.62
CA HIS A 105 -15.36 29.54 31.99
C HIS A 105 -16.09 28.34 31.38
N GLU A 106 -17.42 28.26 31.54
CA GLU A 106 -18.23 27.18 30.96
C GLU A 106 -18.11 27.14 29.42
N TYR A 107 -18.16 28.30 28.77
CA TYR A 107 -18.00 28.42 27.34
C TYR A 107 -16.62 27.94 26.87
N GLY A 108 -15.55 28.31 27.57
CA GLY A 108 -14.19 27.86 27.30
C GLY A 108 -14.03 26.33 27.37
N TYR A 109 -14.60 25.69 28.40
CA TYR A 109 -14.60 24.23 28.51
C TYR A 109 -15.38 23.55 27.39
N ARG A 110 -16.59 24.04 27.10
CA ARG A 110 -17.41 23.51 26.01
C ARG A 110 -16.68 23.66 24.67
N ARG A 111 -16.07 24.82 24.41
CA ARG A 111 -15.28 25.04 23.20
C ARG A 111 -14.12 24.05 23.07
N ALA A 112 -13.32 23.88 24.11
CA ALA A 112 -12.21 22.94 24.09
C ALA A 112 -12.67 21.48 23.90
N PHE A 113 -13.81 21.10 24.46
CA PHE A 113 -14.44 19.80 24.22
C PHE A 113 -14.85 19.62 22.76
N TRP A 114 -15.54 20.61 22.19
CA TRP A 114 -15.96 20.59 20.79
C TRP A 114 -14.78 20.55 19.83
N GLU A 115 -13.68 21.23 20.12
CA GLU A 115 -12.43 21.16 19.35
C GLU A 115 -11.86 19.73 19.38
N LYS A 116 -11.74 19.13 20.58
CA LYS A 116 -11.32 17.71 20.72
C LYS A 116 -12.26 16.75 19.99
N GLN A 117 -13.56 16.99 20.05
CA GLN A 117 -14.56 16.15 19.40
C GLN A 117 -14.52 16.30 17.88
N ARG A 118 -14.32 17.51 17.37
CA ARG A 118 -14.13 17.77 15.94
C ARG A 118 -12.88 17.05 15.43
N ASP A 119 -11.77 17.18 16.14
CA ASP A 119 -10.52 16.51 15.76
C ASP A 119 -10.65 14.99 15.81
N TRP A 120 -11.28 14.45 16.87
CA TRP A 120 -11.58 13.01 16.95
C TRP A 120 -12.46 12.55 15.80
N ARG A 121 -13.52 13.29 15.43
CA ARG A 121 -14.37 12.95 14.28
C ARG A 121 -13.59 12.96 12.97
N ALA A 122 -12.74 13.96 12.76
CA ALA A 122 -11.89 14.05 11.58
C ALA A 122 -10.91 12.87 11.49
N GLN A 123 -10.25 12.52 12.59
CA GLN A 123 -9.34 11.37 12.64
C GLN A 123 -10.09 10.05 12.49
N ASN A 124 -11.23 9.86 13.17
CA ASN A 124 -12.03 8.65 13.06
C ASN A 124 -12.55 8.43 11.62
N ALA A 125 -12.84 9.51 10.89
CA ALA A 125 -13.15 9.41 9.46
C ALA A 125 -11.93 8.92 8.64
N ARG A 126 -10.71 9.36 8.97
CA ARG A 126 -9.47 8.85 8.36
C ARG A 126 -9.22 7.38 8.71
N VAL A 127 -9.39 6.99 9.97
CA VAL A 127 -9.28 5.60 10.44
C VAL A 127 -10.24 4.67 9.67
N ARG A 128 -11.50 5.08 9.49
CA ARG A 128 -12.46 4.30 8.69
C ARG A 128 -12.04 4.17 7.23
N ARG A 129 -11.49 5.22 6.63
CA ARG A 129 -10.95 5.17 5.27
C ARG A 129 -9.73 4.25 5.18
N ALA A 130 -8.82 4.33 6.15
CA ALA A 130 -7.66 3.46 6.27
C ALA A 130 -8.10 1.98 6.34
N ASN A 131 -8.98 1.62 7.28
CA ASN A 131 -9.47 0.25 7.40
C ASN A 131 -10.18 -0.24 6.14
N LYS A 132 -10.99 0.61 5.51
CA LYS A 132 -11.62 0.29 4.22
C LYS A 132 -10.58 0.05 3.13
N MET A 133 -9.59 0.92 3.01
CA MET A 133 -8.51 0.82 2.03
C MET A 133 -7.74 -0.49 2.21
N LEU A 134 -7.41 -0.85 3.45
CA LEU A 134 -6.76 -2.11 3.77
C LEU A 134 -7.64 -3.30 3.34
N TYR A 135 -8.90 -3.31 3.77
CA TYR A 135 -9.86 -4.38 3.49
C TYR A 135 -10.13 -4.60 1.98
N ASP A 136 -10.19 -3.51 1.22
CA ASP A 136 -10.42 -3.54 -0.24
C ASP A 136 -9.18 -4.04 -1.00
N ARG A 137 -7.98 -3.85 -0.45
CA ARG A 137 -6.70 -4.20 -1.10
C ARG A 137 -6.22 -5.61 -0.79
N ILE A 138 -6.53 -6.12 0.40
CA ILE A 138 -6.15 -7.49 0.77
C ILE A 138 -7.07 -8.52 0.12
N HIS A 139 -6.52 -9.71 -0.09
CA HIS A 139 -7.28 -10.84 -0.61
C HIS A 139 -8.37 -11.26 0.40
N PRO A 140 -9.56 -11.73 -0.04
CA PRO A 140 -10.64 -12.11 0.86
C PRO A 140 -10.28 -13.13 1.95
N SER A 141 -9.34 -14.05 1.69
CA SER A 141 -8.85 -15.01 2.69
C SER A 141 -8.15 -14.36 3.89
N MET A 142 -7.51 -13.20 3.69
CA MET A 142 -6.74 -12.51 4.73
C MET A 142 -7.64 -11.67 5.66
N ARG A 143 -8.88 -11.38 5.23
CA ARG A 143 -9.78 -10.46 5.93
C ARG A 143 -10.18 -10.95 7.31
N GLY A 144 -10.37 -12.26 7.47
CA GLY A 144 -10.69 -12.86 8.77
C GLY A 144 -9.59 -12.64 9.82
N ALA A 145 -8.35 -12.38 9.42
CA ALA A 145 -7.26 -12.11 10.35
C ALA A 145 -7.33 -10.72 11.01
N ILE A 146 -8.09 -9.77 10.42
CA ILE A 146 -8.19 -8.39 10.87
C ILE A 146 -9.63 -7.93 11.15
N GLU A 147 -10.61 -8.83 11.09
CA GLU A 147 -12.03 -8.49 11.20
C GLU A 147 -12.37 -7.77 12.52
N ASP A 148 -11.77 -8.22 13.63
CA ASP A 148 -11.98 -7.66 14.97
C ASP A 148 -11.02 -6.51 15.32
N VAL A 149 -10.08 -6.17 14.44
CA VAL A 149 -9.02 -5.19 14.73
C VAL A 149 -9.44 -3.81 14.26
N LEU A 150 -9.79 -2.94 15.21
CA LEU A 150 -10.26 -1.58 14.91
C LEU A 150 -9.13 -0.60 14.59
N ASP A 151 -7.95 -0.81 15.17
CA ASP A 151 -6.80 0.07 14.96
C ASP A 151 -6.05 -0.29 13.66
N PRO A 152 -5.90 0.65 12.71
CA PRO A 152 -5.25 0.35 11.42
C PRO A 152 -3.81 -0.12 11.56
N ALA A 153 -3.05 0.40 12.54
CA ALA A 153 -1.65 0.02 12.73
C ALA A 153 -1.54 -1.43 13.22
N GLU A 154 -2.41 -1.82 14.15
CA GLU A 154 -2.50 -3.19 14.63
C GLU A 154 -2.95 -4.15 13.54
N ALA A 155 -3.98 -3.79 12.77
CA ALA A 155 -4.46 -4.61 11.64
C ALA A 155 -3.35 -4.81 10.60
N PHE A 156 -2.62 -3.75 10.27
CA PHE A 156 -1.52 -3.80 9.33
C PHE A 156 -0.37 -4.70 9.83
N ARG A 157 -0.03 -4.61 11.12
CA ARG A 157 1.00 -5.46 11.74
C ARG A 157 0.60 -6.93 11.80
N GLU A 158 -0.66 -7.22 12.09
CA GLU A 158 -1.19 -8.60 12.08
C GLU A 158 -1.06 -9.24 10.69
N LEU A 159 -1.39 -8.48 9.65
CA LEU A 159 -1.21 -8.93 8.28
C LEU A 159 0.28 -9.15 7.94
N GLU A 160 1.14 -8.24 8.39
CA GLU A 160 2.59 -8.39 8.19
C GLU A 160 3.09 -9.67 8.87
N LEU A 161 2.71 -9.89 10.12
CA LEU A 161 3.13 -11.06 10.90
C LEU A 161 2.66 -12.38 10.27
N LYS A 162 1.41 -12.44 9.83
CA LYS A 162 0.78 -13.69 9.35
C LYS A 162 1.09 -14.01 7.90
N PHE A 163 1.27 -13.01 7.06
CA PHE A 163 1.26 -13.19 5.61
C PHE A 163 2.49 -12.62 4.90
N LYS A 164 3.34 -11.85 5.58
CA LYS A 164 4.62 -11.46 4.98
C LYS A 164 5.52 -12.68 4.87
N THR A 165 5.71 -13.11 3.63
CA THR A 165 6.72 -14.12 3.31
C THR A 165 8.11 -13.53 3.61
N PRO A 166 9.02 -14.29 4.24
CA PRO A 166 10.41 -13.88 4.40
C PRO A 166 11.07 -13.54 3.05
N ASP A 167 11.84 -12.45 3.00
CA ASP A 167 12.44 -11.93 1.76
C ASP A 167 13.27 -12.98 1.02
N ASN A 168 14.03 -13.81 1.75
CA ASN A 168 14.82 -14.89 1.19
C ASN A 168 13.98 -15.94 0.44
N LEU A 169 12.81 -16.30 0.99
CA LEU A 169 11.90 -17.26 0.36
C LEU A 169 11.24 -16.67 -0.88
N ILE A 170 10.88 -15.38 -0.86
CA ILE A 170 10.34 -14.68 -2.04
C ILE A 170 11.36 -14.72 -3.18
N VAL A 171 12.62 -14.39 -2.89
CA VAL A 171 13.70 -14.39 -3.88
C VAL A 171 13.92 -15.79 -4.43
N GLN A 172 13.88 -16.82 -3.58
CA GLN A 172 13.97 -18.22 -4.03
C GLN A 172 12.80 -18.61 -4.95
N LEU A 173 11.57 -18.24 -4.62
CA LEU A 173 10.40 -18.52 -5.47
C LEU A 173 10.48 -17.77 -6.80
N ALA A 174 10.90 -16.52 -6.77
CA ALA A 174 11.10 -15.70 -7.96
C ALA A 174 12.17 -16.29 -8.89
N ARG A 175 13.34 -16.66 -8.35
CA ARG A 175 14.38 -17.37 -9.11
C ARG A 175 13.90 -18.73 -9.61
N GLY A 176 13.19 -19.49 -8.79
CA GLY A 176 12.59 -20.76 -9.18
C GLY A 176 11.63 -20.62 -10.37
N LYS A 177 10.85 -19.53 -10.41
CA LYS A 177 9.95 -19.23 -11.54
C LYS A 177 10.74 -18.98 -12.82
N ILE A 178 11.80 -18.18 -12.75
CA ILE A 178 12.71 -17.92 -13.88
C ILE A 178 13.33 -19.21 -14.38
N ASN A 179 13.95 -20.00 -13.50
CA ASN A 179 14.63 -21.25 -13.86
C ASN A 179 13.65 -22.31 -14.42
N SER A 180 12.37 -22.22 -14.04
CA SER A 180 11.34 -23.12 -14.54
C SER A 180 10.69 -22.66 -15.85
N LEU A 181 10.95 -21.42 -16.27
CA LEU A 181 10.36 -20.86 -17.48
C LEU A 181 11.11 -21.43 -18.69
N THR A 182 10.35 -22.05 -19.59
CA THR A 182 10.89 -22.66 -20.81
C THR A 182 10.04 -22.23 -21.99
N LEU A 183 10.67 -22.12 -23.16
CA LEU A 183 9.98 -21.72 -24.40
C LEU A 183 8.77 -22.61 -24.70
N SER A 184 8.84 -23.90 -24.35
CA SER A 184 7.76 -24.88 -24.51
C SER A 184 6.48 -24.58 -23.72
N LYS A 185 6.58 -23.78 -22.65
CA LYS A 185 5.44 -23.35 -21.83
C LYS A 185 4.78 -22.07 -22.36
N CYS A 186 5.39 -21.42 -23.33
CA CYS A 186 4.93 -20.17 -23.91
C CYS A 186 4.39 -20.40 -25.33
N SER A 187 3.58 -19.47 -25.83
CA SER A 187 2.99 -19.58 -27.16
C SER A 187 3.99 -19.36 -28.30
N ASN A 188 5.00 -18.53 -28.06
CA ASN A 188 6.05 -18.13 -29.01
C ASN A 188 7.22 -17.47 -28.26
N MET A 189 8.31 -17.18 -28.97
CA MET A 189 9.51 -16.52 -28.44
C MET A 189 9.20 -15.16 -27.84
N ALA A 190 8.35 -14.37 -28.49
CA ALA A 190 8.00 -13.04 -27.99
C ALA A 190 7.28 -13.11 -26.62
N ALA A 191 6.37 -14.06 -26.43
CA ALA A 191 5.70 -14.31 -25.17
C ALA A 191 6.69 -14.78 -24.09
N TYR A 192 7.59 -15.72 -24.44
CA TYR A 192 8.64 -16.21 -23.55
C TYR A 192 9.56 -15.07 -23.06
N LEU A 193 10.10 -14.27 -23.97
CA LEU A 193 10.96 -13.13 -23.62
C LEU A 193 10.20 -12.07 -22.81
N ASN A 194 8.91 -11.87 -23.07
CA ASN A 194 8.10 -10.96 -22.27
C ASN A 194 7.92 -11.47 -20.83
N GLU A 195 7.66 -12.76 -20.64
CA GLU A 195 7.58 -13.37 -19.30
C GLU A 195 8.94 -13.32 -18.58
N MET A 196 10.05 -13.58 -19.28
CA MET A 196 11.40 -13.39 -18.74
C MET A 196 11.63 -11.97 -18.23
N ARG A 197 11.31 -10.95 -19.04
CA ARG A 197 11.43 -9.53 -18.64
C ARG A 197 10.58 -9.20 -17.43
N GLN A 198 9.35 -9.71 -17.37
CA GLN A 198 8.46 -9.48 -16.23
C GLN A 198 9.03 -10.10 -14.95
N ASN A 199 9.50 -11.35 -14.99
CA ASN A 199 10.08 -11.99 -13.83
C ASN A 199 11.40 -11.32 -13.40
N ALA A 200 12.25 -10.89 -14.34
CA ALA A 200 13.48 -10.15 -14.04
C ALA A 200 13.19 -8.77 -13.41
N ALA A 201 12.17 -8.06 -13.91
CA ALA A 201 11.73 -6.79 -13.33
C ALA A 201 11.22 -6.96 -11.89
N ASP A 202 10.48 -8.04 -11.62
CA ASP A 202 10.00 -8.34 -10.27
C ASP A 202 11.15 -8.70 -9.31
N LEU A 203 12.17 -9.44 -9.76
CA LEU A 203 13.40 -9.65 -8.97
C LEU A 203 14.14 -8.34 -8.68
N SER A 204 14.21 -7.44 -9.65
CA SER A 204 14.83 -6.12 -9.49
C SER A 204 14.09 -5.27 -8.45
N ARG A 205 12.75 -5.33 -8.42
CA ARG A 205 11.92 -4.65 -7.40
C ARG A 205 12.19 -5.16 -5.98
N LEU A 206 12.59 -6.42 -5.84
CA LEU A 206 12.99 -7.03 -4.57
C LEU A 206 14.43 -6.71 -4.16
N GLY A 207 15.17 -5.92 -4.96
CA GLY A 207 16.58 -5.60 -4.71
C GLY A 207 17.57 -6.67 -5.17
N HIS A 208 17.10 -7.69 -5.90
CA HIS A 208 17.89 -8.81 -6.40
C HIS A 208 17.89 -8.86 -7.93
N GLY A 209 18.16 -7.73 -8.56
CA GLY A 209 18.25 -7.62 -10.02
C GLY A 209 19.28 -8.60 -10.60
N MET A 210 18.98 -9.10 -11.80
CA MET A 210 19.89 -9.97 -12.55
C MET A 210 20.91 -9.13 -13.33
N THR A 211 22.13 -9.64 -13.46
CA THR A 211 23.08 -9.08 -14.42
C THR A 211 22.64 -9.40 -15.85
N SER A 212 23.15 -8.65 -16.84
CA SER A 212 22.88 -8.94 -18.25
C SER A 212 23.32 -10.36 -18.65
N GLU A 213 24.44 -10.83 -18.09
CA GLU A 213 25.00 -12.17 -18.35
C GLU A 213 24.12 -13.27 -17.74
N GLU A 214 23.69 -13.09 -16.49
CA GLU A 214 22.75 -13.99 -15.82
C GLU A 214 21.44 -14.08 -16.61
N TYR A 215 20.91 -12.93 -17.04
CA TYR A 215 19.65 -12.88 -17.79
C TYR A 215 19.74 -13.62 -19.14
N VAL A 216 20.83 -13.43 -19.89
CA VAL A 216 21.04 -14.14 -21.15
C VAL A 216 21.26 -15.64 -20.93
N THR A 217 21.99 -16.02 -19.87
CA THR A 217 22.20 -17.42 -19.51
C THR A 217 20.86 -18.12 -19.22
N GLU A 218 19.98 -17.50 -18.44
CA GLU A 218 18.66 -18.07 -18.17
C GLU A 218 17.77 -18.13 -19.42
N ILE A 219 17.86 -17.15 -20.33
CA ILE A 219 17.18 -17.22 -21.63
C ILE A 219 17.62 -18.48 -22.38
N ILE A 220 18.94 -18.71 -22.50
CA ILE A 220 19.53 -19.83 -23.22
C ILE A 220 19.10 -21.16 -22.61
N ASN A 221 19.14 -21.28 -21.28
CA ASN A 221 18.73 -22.50 -20.56
C ASN A 221 17.26 -22.89 -20.80
N GLY A 222 16.38 -21.90 -21.02
CA GLY A 222 14.96 -22.14 -21.30
C GLY A 222 14.62 -22.39 -22.76
N LEU A 223 15.59 -22.33 -23.68
CA LEU A 223 15.37 -22.61 -25.11
C LEU A 223 15.08 -24.09 -25.36
N SER A 224 14.38 -24.37 -26.46
CA SER A 224 14.19 -25.74 -26.94
C SER A 224 15.39 -26.19 -27.79
N PRO A 225 15.61 -27.51 -27.98
CA PRO A 225 16.70 -28.04 -28.81
C PRO A 225 16.70 -27.54 -30.28
N ALA A 226 15.59 -26.98 -30.76
CA ALA A 226 15.50 -26.37 -32.09
C ALA A 226 16.41 -25.13 -32.27
N TYR A 227 17.01 -24.63 -31.19
CA TYR A 227 17.89 -23.47 -31.16
C TYR A 227 19.36 -23.82 -30.86
N ASP A 228 19.71 -25.11 -30.75
CA ASP A 228 21.07 -25.53 -30.38
C ASP A 228 22.15 -24.96 -31.31
N ASP A 229 21.88 -24.87 -32.61
CA ASP A 229 22.80 -24.28 -33.60
C ASP A 229 23.04 -22.78 -33.37
N TRP A 230 21.99 -22.06 -32.96
CA TRP A 230 22.12 -20.66 -32.57
C TRP A 230 22.89 -20.51 -31.26
N VAL A 231 22.67 -21.42 -30.29
CA VAL A 231 23.38 -21.42 -29.00
C VAL A 231 24.87 -21.68 -29.19
N GLU A 232 25.25 -22.63 -30.04
CA GLU A 232 26.64 -22.89 -30.42
C GLU A 232 27.30 -21.63 -30.99
N HIS A 233 26.65 -20.99 -31.98
CA HIS A 233 27.15 -19.77 -32.59
C HIS A 233 27.27 -18.59 -31.59
N TYR A 234 26.30 -18.46 -30.67
CA TYR A 234 26.37 -17.47 -29.61
C TYR A 234 27.57 -17.71 -28.69
N ASN A 235 27.81 -18.96 -28.27
CA ASN A 235 28.91 -19.32 -27.39
C ASN A 235 30.28 -19.10 -28.07
N GLU A 236 30.39 -19.35 -29.38
CA GLU A 236 31.59 -19.00 -30.15
C GLU A 236 31.89 -17.50 -30.08
N ILE A 237 30.88 -16.66 -30.34
CA ILE A 237 31.02 -15.20 -30.26
C ILE A 237 31.37 -14.75 -28.83
N ALA A 238 30.68 -15.30 -27.83
CA ALA A 238 30.89 -14.95 -26.43
C ALA A 238 32.28 -15.36 -25.92
N SER A 239 32.90 -16.38 -26.52
CA SER A 239 34.24 -16.85 -26.16
C SER A 239 35.38 -16.03 -26.77
N ASP A 240 35.12 -15.23 -27.83
CA ASP A 240 36.14 -14.38 -28.45
C ASP A 240 36.27 -13.04 -27.71
N ALA A 241 37.33 -12.90 -26.92
CA ALA A 241 37.65 -11.68 -26.17
C ALA A 241 37.82 -10.42 -27.04
N ARG A 242 37.92 -10.56 -28.37
CA ARG A 242 38.01 -9.43 -29.30
C ARG A 242 36.65 -8.90 -29.73
N ILE A 243 35.57 -9.66 -29.52
CA ILE A 243 34.22 -9.27 -29.91
C ILE A 243 33.51 -8.70 -28.68
N PRO A 244 32.92 -7.49 -28.76
CA PRO A 244 32.11 -6.95 -27.69
C PRO A 244 30.94 -7.89 -27.38
N THR A 245 30.71 -8.19 -26.10
CA THR A 245 29.58 -9.00 -25.65
C THR A 245 28.28 -8.43 -26.20
N LEU A 246 27.45 -9.30 -26.80
CA LEU A 246 26.15 -8.91 -27.33
C LEU A 246 25.28 -8.29 -26.23
N SER A 247 24.61 -7.18 -26.55
CA SER A 247 23.63 -6.61 -25.64
C SER A 247 22.42 -7.53 -25.50
N VAL A 248 21.73 -7.47 -24.37
CA VAL A 248 20.49 -8.23 -24.13
C VAL A 248 19.48 -8.02 -25.26
N GLN A 249 19.32 -6.77 -25.72
CA GLN A 249 18.41 -6.42 -26.81
C GLN A 249 18.81 -7.06 -28.14
N ALA A 250 20.12 -7.16 -28.42
CA ALA A 250 20.61 -7.83 -29.61
C ALA A 250 20.32 -9.33 -29.57
N VAL A 251 20.51 -9.97 -28.40
CA VAL A 251 20.16 -11.38 -28.19
C VAL A 251 18.66 -11.63 -28.41
N GLU A 252 17.80 -10.83 -27.77
CA GLU A 252 16.34 -10.93 -27.92
C GLU A 252 15.91 -10.78 -29.40
N ALA A 253 16.48 -9.82 -30.11
CA ALA A 253 16.19 -9.60 -31.53
C ALA A 253 16.62 -10.78 -32.42
N GLN A 254 17.80 -11.36 -32.16
CA GLN A 254 18.29 -12.53 -32.90
C GLN A 254 17.39 -13.75 -32.68
N LEU A 255 16.93 -13.99 -31.46
CA LEU A 255 16.05 -15.12 -31.13
C LEU A 255 14.67 -15.01 -31.81
N ILE A 256 14.10 -13.79 -31.87
CA ILE A 256 12.85 -13.53 -32.60
C ILE A 256 13.05 -13.75 -34.10
N ALA A 257 14.15 -13.24 -34.67
CA ALA A 257 14.47 -13.47 -36.08
C ALA A 257 14.65 -14.96 -36.39
N ARG A 258 15.26 -15.72 -35.48
CA ARG A 258 15.44 -17.17 -35.61
C ARG A 258 14.11 -17.92 -35.55
N GLU A 259 13.18 -17.53 -34.68
CA GLU A 259 11.83 -18.10 -34.65
C GLU A 259 11.11 -17.95 -36.00
N HIS A 260 11.23 -16.79 -36.65
CA HIS A 260 10.67 -16.59 -37.98
C HIS A 260 11.27 -17.54 -39.04
N ILE A 261 12.58 -17.79 -38.99
CA ILE A 261 13.25 -18.73 -39.90
C ILE A 261 12.75 -20.16 -39.66
N LEU A 262 12.67 -20.59 -38.39
CA LEU A 262 12.19 -21.92 -38.00
C LEU A 262 10.72 -22.14 -38.42
N ALA A 263 9.87 -21.12 -38.28
CA ALA A 263 8.49 -21.19 -38.72
C ALA A 263 8.38 -21.37 -40.25
N GLN A 264 9.27 -20.76 -41.04
CA GLN A 264 9.30 -20.90 -42.50
C GLN A 264 9.81 -22.28 -42.95
N THR A 265 10.82 -22.85 -42.28
CA THR A 265 11.37 -24.17 -42.61
C THR A 265 10.42 -25.32 -42.24
N LEU A 266 9.64 -25.17 -41.16
CA LEU A 266 8.59 -26.12 -40.77
C LEU A 266 7.32 -26.02 -41.64
N GLY A 267 6.99 -24.83 -42.14
CA GLY A 267 5.85 -24.62 -43.05
C GLY A 267 6.06 -25.15 -44.47
N THR A 268 7.30 -25.37 -44.90
CA THR A 268 7.64 -25.82 -46.25
C THR A 268 7.75 -27.34 -46.41
N THR A 269 7.89 -28.09 -45.30
CA THR A 269 8.06 -29.55 -45.33
C THR A 269 6.76 -30.34 -45.47
N THR A 270 5.57 -29.73 -45.33
CA THR A 270 4.27 -30.41 -45.44
C THR A 270 3.63 -30.39 -46.85
N LYS A 271 4.24 -29.77 -47.86
CA LYS A 271 3.65 -29.64 -49.22
C LYS A 271 4.22 -30.57 -50.30
N GLY A 272 4.94 -31.63 -49.94
CA GLY A 272 5.67 -32.48 -50.90
C GLY A 272 5.37 -33.98 -50.82
N LYS A 273 4.12 -34.42 -50.94
CA LYS A 273 3.78 -35.83 -51.24
C LYS A 273 2.47 -35.96 -52.02
N GLY A 274 2.38 -35.31 -53.19
CA GLY A 274 1.39 -35.61 -54.21
C GLY A 274 1.89 -36.75 -55.09
N LYS A 275 1.34 -37.96 -54.89
CA LYS A 275 1.58 -39.14 -55.72
C LYS A 275 1.24 -38.85 -57.19
N GLY A 276 2.21 -38.97 -58.09
CA GLY A 276 1.93 -39.21 -59.50
C GLY A 276 1.50 -40.67 -59.68
N SER A 277 0.24 -40.91 -60.04
CA SER A 277 -0.17 -42.21 -60.59
C SER A 277 0.12 -42.21 -62.08
N PHE A 278 1.10 -43.01 -62.47
CA PHE A 278 1.31 -43.44 -63.84
C PHE A 278 0.16 -44.40 -64.20
N ILE A 279 -0.55 -44.10 -65.29
CA ILE A 279 -1.54 -44.99 -65.91
C ILE A 279 -0.81 -45.69 -67.05
N GLU A 280 -0.72 -47.03 -66.97
CA GLU A 280 -0.78 -47.93 -68.14
C GLU A 280 -2.14 -48.63 -68.11
#